data_AF-A0A351MK17-F1
#
_entry.id   AF-A0A351MK17-F1
#
_cell.length_a   1.000
_cell.length_b   1.000
_cell.length_c   1.000
_cell.angle_alpha   90.00
_cell.angle_beta   90.00
_cell.angle_gamma   90.00
#
_symmetry.space_group_name_H-M   'P 1'
#
loop_
_entity.id
_entity.type
_entity.pdbx_description
1 polymer ?
#
loop_
_entity_poly.entity_id
_entity_poly.type
_entity_poly.pdbx_seq_one_letter_code
_entity_poly.pdbx_strand_id
1 'polypeptide(L)'
;DRILAGELDADMVEVEVEETRSPMLNIFGGQGEEMVRLEDALGGMMPRRTTRRRLTVAEALRLLTREEAGRLVDRESLVREAIARAENDGIVFLDEMDKIAGGGHRHGPDVSREGVQRDILPVVEGTTVVTKYGPVSTRHVLFIAAGAFHVSKPSDLIPELQG
;
A
#
# COMPACT_ATOMS: atom_id res chain seq x y z
N ASP A 1 15.65 17.63 -30.95
CA ASP A 1 17.07 17.36 -31.24
C ASP A 1 18.02 18.15 -30.33
N ARG A 2 18.11 19.48 -30.43
CA ARG A 2 19.04 20.29 -29.61
C ARG A 2 18.82 20.21 -28.09
N ILE A 3 17.55 20.14 -27.66
CA ILE A 3 17.19 19.90 -26.25
C ILE A 3 17.64 18.51 -25.78
N LEU A 4 17.47 17.48 -26.61
CA LEU A 4 17.88 16.11 -26.28
C LEU A 4 19.40 15.95 -26.24
N ALA A 5 20.12 16.77 -27.02
CA ALA A 5 21.58 16.84 -27.02
C ALA A 5 22.17 17.65 -25.84
N GLY A 6 21.32 18.26 -24.98
CA GLY A 6 21.75 19.09 -23.84
C GLY A 6 22.31 20.46 -24.22
N GLU A 7 22.24 20.85 -25.50
CA GLU A 7 22.83 22.10 -26.00
C GLU A 7 22.18 23.36 -25.43
N LEU A 8 20.96 23.24 -24.90
CA LEU A 8 20.14 24.35 -24.42
C LEU A 8 19.98 24.34 -22.91
N ASP A 9 20.69 23.46 -22.18
CA ASP A 9 20.48 23.22 -20.75
C ASP A 9 20.56 24.49 -19.89
N ALA A 10 21.43 25.44 -20.27
CA ALA A 10 21.64 26.70 -19.57
C ALA A 10 20.68 27.82 -20.00
N ASP A 11 19.90 27.63 -21.06
CA ASP A 11 18.97 28.64 -21.56
C ASP A 11 17.81 28.84 -20.58
N MET A 12 17.34 30.08 -20.44
CA MET A 12 16.26 30.43 -19.53
C MET A 12 14.92 30.33 -20.25
N VAL A 13 13.99 29.57 -19.67
CA VAL A 13 12.62 29.42 -20.16
C VAL A 13 11.62 29.79 -19.06
N GLU A 14 10.43 30.22 -19.47
CA GLU A 14 9.31 30.47 -18.58
C GLU A 14 8.34 29.30 -18.67
N VAL A 15 8.02 28.69 -17.52
CA VAL A 15 7.20 27.48 -17.45
C VAL A 15 6.09 27.72 -16.42
N GLU A 16 4.87 27.30 -16.76
CA GLU A 16 3.77 27.21 -15.80
C GLU A 16 3.96 25.94 -14.97
N VAL A 17 4.05 26.10 -13.65
CA VAL A 17 4.21 24.98 -12.72
C VAL A 17 3.13 25.02 -11.67
N GLU A 18 2.65 23.84 -11.26
CA GLU A 18 1.67 23.73 -10.18
C GLU A 18 2.27 24.25 -8.86
N GLU A 19 1.55 25.15 -8.20
CA GLU A 19 1.94 25.67 -6.89
C GLU A 19 1.73 24.59 -5.84
N THR A 20 2.81 23.92 -5.42
CA THR A 20 2.75 23.00 -4.28
C THR A 20 2.45 23.83 -3.05
N ARG A 21 1.23 23.69 -2.50
CA ARG A 21 0.84 24.34 -1.23
C ARG A 21 1.91 24.03 -0.19
N SER A 22 2.68 25.04 0.19
CA SER A 22 3.61 24.93 1.31
C SER A 22 2.78 24.76 2.58
N PRO A 23 3.02 23.74 3.42
CA PRO A 23 2.27 23.52 4.66
C PRO A 23 2.71 24.52 5.76
N MET A 24 2.71 25.82 5.44
CA MET A 24 3.01 26.90 6.39
C MET A 24 1.75 27.50 7.02
N LEU A 25 0.75 26.67 7.35
CA LEU A 25 -0.42 27.11 8.12
C LEU A 25 -0.69 26.32 9.40
N ASN A 26 0.32 25.64 9.97
CA ASN A 26 0.19 24.94 11.26
C ASN A 26 0.54 25.82 12.49
N ILE A 27 0.61 27.14 12.36
CA ILE A 27 1.05 28.04 13.47
C ILE A 27 -0.11 28.60 14.31
N PHE A 28 -1.37 28.44 13.91
CA PHE A 28 -2.51 28.96 14.69
C PHE A 28 -3.43 27.86 15.22
N GLY A 29 -3.16 27.45 16.46
CA GLY A 29 -4.18 27.14 17.47
C GLY A 29 -5.07 25.91 17.29
N GLY A 30 -4.65 24.77 17.86
CA GLY A 30 -5.48 23.89 18.72
C GLY A 30 -6.78 23.24 18.22
N GLN A 31 -7.30 23.54 17.02
CA GLN A 31 -8.56 23.01 16.48
C GLN A 31 -8.44 22.57 15.01
N GLY A 32 -7.25 22.11 14.59
CA GLY A 32 -6.91 21.88 13.18
C GLY A 32 -7.29 20.51 12.60
N GLU A 33 -7.54 19.49 13.41
CA GLU A 33 -7.69 18.10 12.88
C GLU A 33 -8.96 17.90 12.04
N GLU A 34 -10.04 18.62 12.36
CA GLU A 34 -11.32 18.52 11.63
C GLU A 34 -11.30 19.35 10.32
N MET A 35 -10.55 20.45 10.30
CA MET A 35 -10.38 21.31 9.11
C MET A 35 -9.51 20.65 8.05
N VAL A 36 -8.44 19.94 8.45
CA VAL A 36 -7.54 19.24 7.51
C VAL A 36 -8.29 18.16 6.72
N ARG A 37 -9.20 17.42 7.37
CA ARG A 37 -10.02 16.40 6.69
C ARG A 37 -11.02 17.01 5.70
N LEU A 38 -11.55 18.19 5.99
CA LEU A 38 -12.48 18.89 5.11
C LEU A 38 -11.74 19.53 3.91
N GLU A 39 -10.53 20.03 4.12
CA GLU A 39 -9.66 20.55 3.07
C GLU A 39 -9.18 19.47 2.09
N ASP A 40 -8.87 18.25 2.57
CA ASP A 40 -8.52 17.12 1.70
C ASP A 40 -9.73 16.65 0.87
N ALA A 41 -10.94 16.71 1.42
CA ALA A 41 -12.18 16.39 0.71
C ALA A 41 -12.58 17.46 -0.32
N LEU A 42 -12.29 18.74 -0.04
CA LEU A 42 -12.59 19.89 -0.94
C LEU A 42 -11.45 20.20 -1.93
N GLY A 43 -10.22 19.80 -1.63
CA GLY A 43 -9.02 20.06 -2.44
C GLY A 43 -9.00 19.31 -3.76
N GLY A 44 -9.79 18.24 -3.89
CA GLY A 44 -9.97 17.49 -5.15
C GLY A 44 -10.85 18.20 -6.19
N MET A 45 -11.60 19.25 -5.81
CA MET A 45 -12.56 19.95 -6.69
C MET A 45 -12.11 21.36 -7.13
N MET A 46 -11.07 21.95 -6.53
CA MET A 46 -10.55 23.24 -6.99
C MET A 46 -9.52 23.07 -8.12
N PRO A 47 -9.58 23.88 -9.19
CA PRO A 47 -8.55 23.91 -10.21
C PRO A 47 -7.21 24.27 -9.57
N ARG A 48 -6.18 23.49 -9.88
CA ARG A 48 -4.82 23.68 -9.35
C ARG A 48 -4.30 25.04 -9.80
N ARG A 49 -3.84 25.85 -8.84
CA ARG A 49 -3.19 27.13 -9.14
C ARG A 49 -1.84 26.86 -9.78
N THR A 50 -1.65 27.34 -11.00
CA THR A 50 -0.36 27.35 -11.68
C THR A 50 0.28 28.72 -11.51
N THR A 51 1.61 28.75 -11.39
CA THR A 51 2.39 30.00 -11.36
C THR A 51 3.48 29.94 -12.43
N ARG A 52 3.78 31.08 -13.04
CA ARG A 52 4.85 31.19 -14.04
C ARG A 52 6.17 31.39 -13.35
N ARG A 53 7.12 30.48 -13.58
CA ARG A 53 8.48 30.58 -13.06
C ARG A 53 9.48 30.56 -14.21
N ARG A 54 10.50 31.39 -14.08
CA ARG A 54 11.64 31.41 -14.99
C ARG A 54 12.75 30.53 -14.42
N LEU A 55 13.18 29.55 -15.20
CA LEU A 55 14.16 28.54 -14.80
C LEU A 55 14.94 28.05 -16.02
N THR A 56 16.01 27.29 -15.79
CA THR A 56 16.83 26.74 -16.88
C THR A 56 16.08 25.63 -17.63
N VAL A 57 16.39 25.40 -18.91
CA VAL A 57 15.81 24.27 -19.68
C VAL A 57 16.06 22.93 -18.96
N ALA A 58 17.23 22.75 -18.36
CA ALA A 58 17.56 21.55 -17.59
C ALA A 58 16.63 21.34 -16.39
N GLU A 59 16.31 22.41 -15.65
CA GLU A 59 15.37 22.35 -14.53
C GLU A 59 13.92 22.15 -15.01
N ALA A 60 13.56 22.76 -16.14
CA ALA A 60 12.22 22.68 -16.72
C ALA A 60 11.91 21.25 -17.14
N LEU A 61 12.86 20.61 -17.84
CA LEU A 61 12.77 19.21 -18.21
C LEU A 61 12.60 18.32 -16.99
N ARG A 62 13.38 18.52 -15.92
CA ARG A 62 13.25 17.72 -14.70
C ARG A 62 11.89 17.87 -14.04
N LEU A 63 11.36 19.09 -13.98
CA LEU A 63 10.08 19.38 -13.33
C LEU A 63 8.90 18.83 -14.15
N LEU A 64 8.85 19.16 -15.44
CA LEU A 64 7.81 18.69 -16.36
C LEU A 64 7.82 17.17 -16.51
N THR A 65 9.00 16.55 -16.51
CA THR A 65 9.10 15.08 -16.55
C THR A 65 8.46 14.44 -15.31
N ARG A 66 8.65 15.01 -14.12
CA ARG A 66 8.00 14.50 -12.90
C ARG A 66 6.48 14.69 -12.95
N GLU A 67 6.03 15.84 -13.45
CA GLU A 67 4.60 16.16 -13.57
C GLU A 67 3.90 15.20 -14.55
N GLU A 68 4.46 15.03 -15.75
CA GLU A 68 3.92 14.08 -16.73
C GLU A 68 4.09 12.62 -16.30
N ALA A 69 5.17 12.25 -15.61
CA ALA A 69 5.30 10.90 -15.04
C ALA A 69 4.17 10.60 -14.02
N GLY A 70 3.73 11.60 -13.26
CA GLY A 70 2.58 11.47 -12.36
C GLY A 70 1.25 11.35 -13.10
N ARG A 71 1.13 11.94 -14.30
CA ARG A 71 -0.08 11.89 -15.14
C ARG A 71 -0.18 10.63 -16.00
N LEU A 72 0.96 10.04 -16.36
CA LEU A 72 1.07 8.83 -17.19
C LEU A 72 0.67 7.54 -16.44
N VAL A 73 0.59 7.57 -15.11
CA VAL A 73 0.15 6.41 -14.33
C VAL A 73 -1.37 6.43 -14.23
N ASP A 74 -2.03 5.62 -15.06
CA ASP A 74 -3.43 5.25 -14.85
C ASP A 74 -3.53 4.46 -13.54
N ARG A 75 -3.92 5.15 -12.48
CA ARG A 75 -4.07 4.58 -11.14
C ARG A 75 -5.12 3.47 -11.12
N GLU A 76 -6.15 3.54 -11.96
CA GLU A 76 -7.20 2.52 -12.01
C GLU A 76 -6.67 1.24 -12.65
N SER A 77 -5.92 1.34 -13.75
CA SER A 77 -5.22 0.20 -14.34
C SER A 77 -4.19 -0.39 -13.37
N LEU A 78 -3.41 0.45 -12.69
CA LEU A 78 -2.41 0.00 -11.72
C LEU A 78 -3.06 -0.75 -10.54
N VAL A 79 -4.17 -0.25 -10.01
CA VAL A 79 -4.88 -0.91 -8.91
C VAL A 79 -5.45 -2.25 -9.37
N ARG A 80 -6.06 -2.33 -10.56
CA ARG A 80 -6.57 -3.60 -11.12
C ARG A 80 -5.46 -4.63 -11.30
N GLU A 81 -4.32 -4.23 -11.86
CA GLU A 81 -3.17 -5.11 -12.03
C GLU A 81 -2.60 -5.57 -10.69
N ALA A 82 -2.51 -4.67 -9.70
CA ALA A 82 -2.02 -5.00 -8.37
C ALA A 82 -2.94 -6.02 -7.66
N ILE A 83 -4.26 -5.86 -7.78
CA ILE A 83 -5.23 -6.83 -7.25
C ILE A 83 -5.04 -8.18 -7.96
N ALA A 84 -5.01 -8.19 -9.29
CA ALA A 84 -4.85 -9.43 -10.06
C ALA A 84 -3.57 -10.19 -9.68
N ARG A 85 -2.45 -9.50 -9.48
CA ARG A 85 -1.20 -10.10 -9.01
C ARG A 85 -1.29 -10.60 -7.57
N ALA A 86 -1.92 -9.84 -6.68
CA ALA A 86 -2.11 -10.27 -5.30
C ALA A 86 -2.97 -11.54 -5.21
N GLU A 87 -4.00 -11.65 -6.06
CA GLU A 87 -4.89 -12.82 -6.08
C GLU A 87 -4.22 -14.06 -6.69
N ASN A 88 -3.45 -13.92 -7.78
CA ASN A 88 -2.94 -15.06 -8.57
C ASN A 88 -1.46 -15.41 -8.29
N ASP A 89 -0.64 -14.43 -7.93
CA ASP A 89 0.80 -14.60 -7.69
C ASP A 89 1.18 -14.32 -6.21
N GLY A 90 0.18 -14.05 -5.36
CA GLY A 90 0.38 -13.70 -3.97
C GLY A 90 0.96 -14.86 -3.16
N ILE A 91 1.94 -14.55 -2.31
CA ILE A 91 2.54 -15.50 -1.36
C ILE A 91 2.44 -14.90 0.04
N VAL A 92 1.91 -15.67 0.98
CA VAL A 92 1.85 -15.31 2.41
C VAL A 92 2.68 -16.31 3.21
N PHE A 93 3.68 -15.81 3.94
CA PHE A 93 4.51 -16.61 4.83
C PHE A 93 4.02 -16.47 6.28
N LEU A 94 3.63 -17.59 6.88
CA LEU A 94 3.18 -17.70 8.26
C LEU A 94 4.31 -18.33 9.08
N ASP A 95 5.09 -17.50 9.77
CA ASP A 95 6.18 -17.98 10.61
C ASP A 95 5.68 -18.41 12.00
N GLU A 96 6.48 -19.21 12.69
CA GLU A 96 6.22 -19.68 14.05
C GLU A 96 4.84 -20.36 14.23
N MET A 97 4.35 -21.07 13.21
CA MET A 97 3.09 -21.83 13.25
C MET A 97 3.09 -22.91 14.34
N ASP A 98 4.27 -23.36 14.75
CA ASP A 98 4.44 -24.30 15.85
C ASP A 98 4.07 -23.70 17.24
N LYS A 99 4.00 -22.37 17.37
CA LYS A 99 3.56 -21.69 18.61
C LYS A 99 2.05 -21.80 18.84
N ILE A 100 1.29 -21.87 17.76
CA ILE A 100 -0.17 -21.99 17.81
C ILE A 100 -0.63 -23.44 17.66
N ALA A 101 0.24 -24.36 17.21
CA ALA A 101 0.00 -25.80 17.24
C ALA A 101 0.00 -26.34 18.68
N GLY A 102 -1.07 -27.04 19.08
CA GLY A 102 -1.18 -27.65 20.40
C GLY A 102 -2.59 -27.62 20.99
N GLY A 103 -3.05 -28.79 21.44
CA GLY A 103 -4.21 -28.99 22.31
C GLY A 103 -3.85 -30.00 23.39
N GLY A 104 -3.51 -29.54 24.59
CA GLY A 104 -2.97 -30.44 25.61
C GLY A 104 -3.00 -29.91 27.04
N HIS A 105 -4.14 -30.10 27.70
CA HIS A 105 -4.34 -30.36 29.15
C HIS A 105 -3.60 -29.49 30.20
N ARG A 106 -3.00 -28.36 29.86
CA ARG A 106 -2.51 -27.41 30.87
C ARG A 106 -3.61 -26.42 31.17
N HIS A 107 -4.29 -26.64 32.30
CA HIS A 107 -5.15 -25.66 32.97
C HIS A 107 -4.52 -24.25 32.89
N GLY A 108 -4.98 -23.43 31.95
CA GLY A 108 -4.36 -22.18 31.49
C GLY A 108 -5.00 -21.74 30.17
N PRO A 109 -4.76 -20.51 29.67
CA PRO A 109 -5.55 -19.89 28.60
C PRO A 109 -5.31 -20.52 27.21
N ASP A 110 -5.75 -21.76 27.01
CA ASP A 110 -5.65 -22.52 25.76
C ASP A 110 -6.60 -21.98 24.66
N VAL A 111 -7.61 -21.18 25.04
CA VAL A 111 -8.58 -20.56 24.13
C VAL A 111 -7.90 -19.63 23.10
N SER A 112 -6.70 -19.12 23.40
CA SER A 112 -6.01 -18.15 22.55
C SER A 112 -5.27 -18.76 21.35
N ARG A 113 -4.92 -20.06 21.35
CA ARG A 113 -4.10 -20.66 20.28
C ARG A 113 -4.95 -21.28 19.18
N GLU A 114 -5.94 -22.08 19.58
CA GLU A 114 -6.93 -22.64 18.66
C GLU A 114 -7.79 -21.52 18.04
N GLY A 115 -8.09 -20.46 18.79
CA GLY A 115 -8.77 -19.28 18.28
C GLY A 115 -8.04 -18.66 17.10
N VAL A 116 -6.72 -18.46 17.19
CA VAL A 116 -5.91 -17.92 16.09
C VAL A 116 -5.90 -18.84 14.87
N GLN A 117 -5.85 -20.16 15.10
CA GLN A 117 -5.98 -21.14 14.01
C GLN A 117 -7.35 -21.04 13.31
N ARG A 118 -8.44 -20.88 14.06
CA ARG A 118 -9.79 -20.72 13.50
C ARG A 118 -9.98 -19.37 12.80
N ASP A 119 -9.36 -18.32 13.30
CA ASP A 119 -9.45 -16.98 12.73
C ASP A 119 -8.71 -16.89 11.38
N ILE A 120 -7.64 -17.68 11.19
CA ILE A 120 -6.89 -17.71 9.92
C ILE A 120 -7.54 -18.61 8.86
N LEU A 121 -8.36 -19.59 9.26
CA LEU A 121 -9.01 -20.53 8.34
C LEU A 121 -9.74 -19.86 7.18
N PRO A 122 -10.64 -18.86 7.36
CA PRO A 122 -11.33 -18.25 6.24
C PRO A 122 -10.39 -17.66 5.19
N VAL A 123 -9.23 -17.18 5.62
CA VAL A 123 -8.22 -16.57 4.74
C VAL A 123 -7.49 -17.66 3.94
N VAL A 124 -7.14 -18.77 4.57
CA VAL A 124 -6.45 -19.92 3.94
C VAL A 124 -7.39 -20.73 3.04
N GLU A 125 -8.64 -20.96 3.47
CA GLU A 125 -9.66 -21.68 2.70
C GLU A 125 -10.16 -20.90 1.47
N GLY A 126 -10.00 -19.57 1.49
CA GLY A 126 -10.35 -18.68 0.39
C GLY A 126 -11.56 -17.81 0.70
N THR A 127 -11.29 -16.55 1.03
CA THR A 127 -12.30 -15.52 1.27
C THR A 127 -12.02 -14.27 0.43
N THR A 128 -12.90 -13.29 0.48
CA THR A 128 -12.68 -11.97 -0.10
C THR A 128 -12.40 -10.97 1.03
N VAL A 129 -11.20 -10.38 1.02
CA VAL A 129 -10.77 -9.37 1.99
C VAL A 129 -10.91 -7.98 1.38
N VAL A 130 -11.60 -7.07 2.07
CA VAL A 130 -11.76 -5.68 1.63
C VAL A 130 -10.51 -4.89 2.00
N THR A 131 -9.82 -4.34 1.00
CA THR A 131 -8.66 -3.47 1.18
C THR A 131 -8.96 -2.05 0.73
N LYS A 132 -8.07 -1.09 1.05
CA LYS A 132 -8.15 0.29 0.54
C LYS A 132 -8.02 0.41 -0.99
N TYR A 133 -7.58 -0.65 -1.66
CA TYR A 133 -7.43 -0.71 -3.12
C TYR A 133 -8.61 -1.45 -3.80
N GLY A 134 -9.45 -2.13 -3.03
CA GLY A 134 -10.54 -2.96 -3.53
C GLY A 134 -10.62 -4.31 -2.83
N PRO A 135 -11.65 -5.11 -3.13
CA PRO A 135 -11.74 -6.49 -2.67
C PRO A 135 -10.63 -7.34 -3.30
N VAL A 136 -10.05 -8.25 -2.52
CA VAL A 136 -9.02 -9.22 -2.96
C VAL A 136 -9.45 -10.61 -2.52
N SER A 137 -9.51 -11.57 -3.44
CA SER A 137 -9.77 -12.97 -3.14
C SER A 137 -8.48 -13.71 -2.77
N THR A 138 -8.52 -14.51 -1.70
CA THR A 138 -7.37 -15.29 -1.23
C THR A 138 -7.31 -16.72 -1.78
N ARG A 139 -8.26 -17.11 -2.64
CA ARG A 139 -8.41 -18.49 -3.14
C ARG A 139 -7.19 -19.05 -3.86
N HIS A 140 -6.41 -18.20 -4.51
CA HIS A 140 -5.21 -18.59 -5.28
C HIS A 140 -3.91 -18.07 -4.66
N VAL A 141 -3.99 -17.53 -3.45
CA VAL A 141 -2.80 -17.11 -2.69
C VAL A 141 -2.10 -18.34 -2.14
N LEU A 142 -0.79 -18.43 -2.37
CA LEU A 142 0.04 -19.49 -1.79
C LEU A 142 0.38 -19.16 -0.34
N PHE A 143 -0.06 -20.00 0.59
CA PHE A 143 0.32 -19.92 1.99
C PHE A 143 1.49 -20.86 2.30
N ILE A 144 2.55 -20.33 2.92
CA ILE A 144 3.71 -21.10 3.36
C ILE A 144 3.81 -20.97 4.88
N ALA A 145 3.51 -22.04 5.58
CA ALA A 145 3.63 -22.13 7.03
C ALA A 145 5.03 -22.65 7.43
N ALA A 146 5.67 -21.99 8.38
CA ALA A 146 6.95 -22.41 8.94
C ALA A 146 6.90 -22.50 10.47
N GLY A 147 7.71 -23.39 11.03
CA GLY A 147 7.83 -23.60 12.46
C GLY A 147 8.93 -24.61 12.74
N ALA A 148 9.55 -24.55 13.91
CA ALA A 148 10.60 -25.49 14.29
C ALA A 148 10.03 -26.83 14.80
N PHE A 149 8.80 -26.81 15.32
CA PHE A 149 8.07 -27.99 15.79
C PHE A 149 8.88 -28.82 16.83
N HIS A 150 9.60 -28.13 17.73
CA HIS A 150 10.38 -28.77 18.78
C HIS A 150 9.52 -29.30 19.94
N VAL A 151 8.40 -28.62 20.23
CA VAL A 151 7.51 -28.90 21.39
C VAL A 151 6.07 -29.21 20.97
N SER A 152 5.78 -29.11 19.68
CA SER A 152 4.50 -29.40 19.03
C SER A 152 4.79 -30.10 17.70
N LYS A 153 3.79 -30.76 17.14
CA LYS A 153 3.86 -31.43 15.84
C LYS A 153 2.84 -30.82 14.88
N PRO A 154 3.04 -30.91 13.55
CA PRO A 154 2.01 -30.51 12.59
C PRO A 154 0.65 -31.19 12.83
N SER A 155 0.65 -32.43 13.33
CA SER A 155 -0.56 -33.16 13.73
C SER A 155 -1.34 -32.53 14.89
N ASP A 156 -0.74 -31.57 15.60
CA ASP A 156 -1.35 -30.88 16.74
C ASP A 156 -2.10 -29.60 16.30
N LEU A 157 -2.09 -29.26 15.01
CA LEU A 157 -2.97 -28.25 14.41
C LEU A 157 -4.40 -28.79 14.32
N ILE A 158 -5.39 -27.90 14.19
CA ILE A 158 -6.77 -28.32 13.91
C ILE A 158 -6.85 -29.04 12.56
N PRO A 159 -7.73 -30.06 12.41
CA PRO A 159 -7.83 -30.84 11.18
C PRO A 159 -7.98 -30.01 9.90
N GLU A 160 -8.70 -28.89 9.99
CA GLU A 160 -8.97 -27.98 8.88
C GLU A 160 -7.69 -27.30 8.35
N LEU A 161 -6.70 -27.02 9.21
CA LEU A 161 -5.40 -26.45 8.80
C LEU A 161 -4.39 -27.50 8.35
N GLN A 162 -4.66 -28.78 8.58
CA GLN A 162 -3.80 -29.87 8.10
C GLN A 162 -4.13 -30.28 6.67
N GLY A 163 -5.37 -30.06 6.23
CA GLY A 163 -5.85 -30.33 4.87
C GLY A 163 -5.41 -29.25 3.88
#